data_AF-A0A8X7BFP4-F1
#
_entry.id   AF-A0A8X7BFP4-F1
#
_cell.length_a   1.000
_cell.length_b   1.000
_cell.length_c   1.000
_cell.angle_alpha   90.00
_cell.angle_beta   90.00
_cell.angle_gamma   90.00
#
_symmetry.space_group_name_H-M   'P 1'
#
loop_
_entity.id
_entity.type
_entity.pdbx_description
1 polymer ?
#
loop_
_entity_poly.entity_id
_entity_poly.type
_entity_poly.pdbx_seq_one_letter_code
_entity_poly.pdbx_strand_id
1 'polypeptide(L)'
;MQEQDQRLLSKIITRDRRATLPQISADFDAGSSINVTVRPIQRNIIDTGFRSRRSIRVTLLTAGHNTLRLVWAYQHRHSTVYDWKHVAWSDESRFQLNRADGRVRVWRRPHKFMDPTCQQGNVQAGGGSVMIWDVCSWRDMGPMIQLESTLKGDRHGSIMFDHLHPFMTILHSDGLGVFQQDNATPYTFRIATE
;
A
#
# COMPACT_ATOMS: atom_id res chain seq x y z
N MET A 1 -33.33 8.15 21.11
CA MET A 1 -32.07 8.74 21.60
C MET A 1 -32.15 10.22 21.33
N GLN A 2 -31.88 11.02 22.34
CA GLN A 2 -31.80 12.47 22.21
C GLN A 2 -30.46 12.87 21.59
N GLU A 3 -30.32 14.14 21.21
CA GLU A 3 -29.08 14.65 20.60
C GLU A 3 -27.85 14.47 21.51
N GLN A 4 -28.02 14.59 22.83
CA GLN A 4 -26.96 14.34 23.81
C GLN A 4 -26.48 12.88 23.78
N ASP A 5 -27.39 11.91 23.64
CA ASP A 5 -27.07 10.49 23.53
C ASP A 5 -26.29 10.19 22.24
N GLN A 6 -26.69 10.82 21.12
CA GLN A 6 -26.01 10.68 19.84
C GLN A 6 -24.58 11.25 19.88
N ARG A 7 -24.38 12.38 20.57
CA ARG A 7 -23.04 12.95 20.79
C ARG A 7 -22.17 12.03 21.66
N LEU A 8 -22.73 11.44 22.71
CA LEU A 8 -22.02 10.45 23.54
C LEU A 8 -21.62 9.23 22.70
N LEU A 9 -22.55 8.70 21.91
CA LEU A 9 -22.32 7.56 21.01
C LEU A 9 -21.18 7.85 20.01
N SER A 10 -21.18 9.03 19.38
CA SER A 10 -20.11 9.46 18.47
C SER A 10 -18.77 9.52 19.19
N LYS A 11 -18.71 10.05 20.42
CA LYS A 11 -17.46 10.09 21.21
C LYS A 11 -16.92 8.69 21.48
N ILE A 12 -17.76 7.76 21.94
CA ILE A 12 -17.38 6.36 22.20
C ILE A 12 -16.77 5.71 20.94
N ILE A 13 -17.42 5.86 19.80
CA ILE A 13 -16.96 5.30 18.52
C ILE A 13 -15.66 5.95 18.04
N THR A 14 -15.50 7.26 18.21
CA THR A 14 -14.26 7.94 17.81
C THR A 14 -13.07 7.61 18.71
N ARG A 15 -13.32 7.30 19.99
CA ARG A 15 -12.31 6.85 20.95
C ARG A 15 -11.75 5.48 20.57
N ASP A 16 -12.62 4.53 20.27
CA ASP A 16 -12.23 3.22 19.76
C ASP A 16 -13.06 2.82 18.54
N ARG A 17 -12.50 3.07 17.35
CA ARG A 17 -13.12 2.73 16.07
C ARG A 17 -13.19 1.23 15.79
N ARG A 18 -12.58 0.39 16.64
CA ARG A 18 -12.58 -1.08 16.51
C ARG A 18 -13.53 -1.77 17.48
N ALA A 19 -14.14 -1.02 18.40
CA ALA A 19 -15.08 -1.57 19.37
C ALA A 19 -16.26 -2.27 18.67
N THR A 20 -16.64 -3.43 19.21
CA THR A 20 -17.78 -4.20 18.74
C THR A 20 -19.09 -3.58 19.24
N LEU A 21 -20.21 -3.86 18.57
CA LEU A 21 -21.53 -3.36 19.00
C LEU A 21 -21.85 -3.66 20.49
N PRO A 22 -21.56 -4.85 21.04
CA PRO A 22 -21.73 -5.10 22.47
C PRO A 22 -20.85 -4.23 23.38
N GLN A 23 -19.59 -4.01 23.00
CA GLN A 23 -18.69 -3.12 23.76
C GLN A 23 -19.16 -1.67 23.71
N ILE A 24 -19.59 -1.18 22.54
CA ILE A 24 -20.18 0.15 22.39
C ILE A 24 -21.45 0.28 23.24
N SER A 25 -22.28 -0.76 23.29
CA SER A 25 -23.47 -0.80 24.15
C SER A 25 -23.11 -0.67 25.63
N ALA A 26 -22.17 -1.49 26.11
CA ALA A 26 -21.73 -1.46 27.49
C ALA A 26 -21.11 -0.09 27.87
N ASP A 27 -20.28 0.48 27.00
CA ASP A 27 -19.69 1.80 27.18
C ASP A 27 -20.75 2.92 27.18
N PHE A 28 -21.80 2.77 26.37
CA PHE A 28 -22.91 3.72 26.32
C PHE A 28 -23.76 3.64 27.58
N ASP A 29 -24.14 2.44 28.01
CA ASP A 29 -24.93 2.21 29.23
C ASP A 29 -24.17 2.69 30.48
N ALA A 30 -22.84 2.56 30.53
CA ALA A 30 -22.01 3.09 31.61
C ALA A 30 -21.93 4.63 31.64
N GLY A 31 -22.11 5.30 30.49
CA GLY A 31 -22.02 6.75 30.34
C GLY A 31 -23.36 7.47 30.20
N SER A 32 -24.47 6.73 30.14
CA SER A 32 -25.82 7.25 29.92
C SER A 32 -26.72 6.99 31.13
N SER A 33 -27.74 7.83 31.30
CA SER A 33 -28.79 7.64 32.30
C SER A 33 -29.89 6.67 31.82
N ILE A 34 -29.81 6.20 30.57
CA ILE A 34 -30.74 5.25 29.98
C ILE A 34 -30.03 3.95 29.61
N ASN A 35 -30.65 2.82 29.96
CA ASN A 35 -30.22 1.50 29.49
C ASN A 35 -30.95 1.19 28.18
N VAL A 36 -30.19 0.93 27.12
CA VAL A 36 -30.76 0.70 25.80
C VAL A 36 -30.25 -0.61 25.23
N THR A 37 -31.15 -1.39 24.62
CA THR A 37 -30.73 -2.61 23.94
C THR A 37 -29.84 -2.29 22.72
N VAL A 38 -29.07 -3.28 22.25
CA VAL A 38 -28.10 -3.11 21.16
C VAL A 38 -28.72 -2.60 19.85
N ARG A 39 -30.00 -2.92 19.57
CA ARG A 39 -30.66 -2.58 18.29
C ARG A 39 -30.87 -1.06 18.09
N PRO A 40 -31.47 -0.31 19.03
CA PRO A 40 -31.55 1.15 18.94
C PRO A 40 -30.19 1.84 18.82
N ILE A 41 -29.17 1.33 19.52
CA ILE A 41 -27.79 1.80 19.41
C ILE A 41 -27.31 1.61 17.97
N GLN A 42 -27.40 0.40 17.43
CA GLN A 42 -27.00 0.11 16.06
C GLN A 42 -27.70 1.00 15.02
N ARG A 43 -29.00 1.28 15.17
CA ARG A 43 -29.73 2.21 14.29
C ARG A 43 -29.16 3.61 14.35
N ASN A 44 -28.95 4.14 15.56
CA ASN A 44 -28.38 5.49 15.73
C ASN A 44 -26.95 5.62 15.20
N ILE A 45 -26.13 4.57 15.31
CA ILE A 45 -24.79 4.53 14.67
C ILE A 45 -24.93 4.73 13.16
N ILE A 46 -25.88 4.04 12.52
CA ILE A 46 -26.10 4.12 11.08
C ILE A 46 -26.68 5.48 10.69
N ASP A 47 -27.65 5.99 11.45
CA ASP A 47 -28.33 7.25 11.20
C ASP A 47 -27.37 8.45 11.34
N THR A 48 -26.38 8.34 12.23
CA THR A 48 -25.30 9.33 12.39
C THR A 48 -24.18 9.19 11.35
N GLY A 49 -24.32 8.28 10.38
CA GLY A 49 -23.40 8.11 9.25
C GLY A 49 -22.26 7.11 9.48
N PHE A 50 -22.12 6.55 10.68
CA PHE A 50 -21.13 5.51 10.93
C PHE A 50 -21.56 4.18 10.31
N ARG A 51 -20.61 3.48 9.69
CA ARG A 51 -20.85 2.14 9.17
C ARG A 51 -19.67 1.25 9.46
N SER A 52 -19.95 -0.01 9.79
CA SER A 52 -18.90 -1.03 9.85
C SER A 52 -18.31 -1.22 8.45
N ARG A 53 -17.00 -1.02 8.36
CA ARG A 53 -16.19 -1.16 7.15
C ARG A 53 -14.91 -1.89 7.52
N ARG A 54 -14.31 -2.56 6.55
CA ARG A 54 -12.98 -3.15 6.73
C ARG A 54 -11.96 -2.03 6.86
N SER A 55 -11.01 -2.18 7.77
CA SER A 55 -9.86 -1.29 7.81
C SER A 55 -9.10 -1.37 6.49
N ILE A 56 -8.61 -0.22 6.05
CA ILE A 56 -7.72 -0.15 4.88
C ILE A 56 -6.35 -0.67 5.33
N ARG A 57 -5.79 -1.60 4.56
CA ARG A 57 -4.41 -2.05 4.75
C ARG A 57 -3.49 -1.03 4.10
N VAL A 58 -2.68 -0.37 4.92
CA VAL A 58 -1.66 0.58 4.49
C VAL A 58 -0.38 0.29 5.25
N THR A 59 0.77 0.58 4.64
CA THR A 59 2.06 0.51 5.32
C THR A 59 2.08 1.53 6.45
N LEU A 60 2.44 1.08 7.66
CA LEU A 60 2.59 1.98 8.80
C LEU A 60 3.87 2.78 8.62
N LEU A 61 3.73 4.09 8.56
CA LEU A 61 4.85 5.01 8.45
C LEU A 61 5.33 5.41 9.85
N THR A 62 6.65 5.43 10.04
CA THR A 62 7.25 6.02 11.23
C THR A 62 7.10 7.54 11.20
N ALA A 63 7.24 8.21 12.34
CA ALA A 63 7.22 9.67 12.39
C ALA A 63 8.32 10.28 11.48
N GLY A 64 9.51 9.67 11.44
CA GLY A 64 10.60 10.07 10.54
C GLY A 64 10.22 9.95 9.07
N HIS A 65 9.61 8.83 8.65
CA HIS A 65 9.15 8.66 7.26
C HIS A 65 8.08 9.70 6.89
N ASN A 66 7.15 10.02 7.80
CA ASN A 66 6.14 11.05 7.55
C ASN A 66 6.79 12.42 7.31
N THR A 67 7.76 12.81 8.14
CA THR A 67 8.49 14.07 7.98
C THR A 67 9.24 14.11 6.66
N LEU A 68 9.99 13.06 6.31
CA LEU A 68 10.75 13.01 5.06
C LEU A 68 9.84 13.09 3.82
N ARG A 69 8.72 12.37 3.83
CA ARG A 69 7.73 12.45 2.74
C ARG A 69 7.11 13.83 2.62
N LEU A 70 6.83 14.50 3.74
CA LEU A 70 6.28 15.85 3.74
C LEU A 70 7.28 16.86 3.18
N VAL A 71 8.55 16.77 3.59
CA VAL A 71 9.63 17.62 3.06
C VAL A 71 9.80 17.40 1.56
N TRP A 72 9.87 16.15 1.12
CA TRP A 72 9.98 15.82 -0.31
C TRP A 72 8.79 16.37 -1.11
N ALA A 73 7.57 16.22 -0.60
CA ALA A 73 6.37 16.77 -1.25
C ALA A 73 6.40 18.30 -1.32
N TYR A 74 6.87 18.98 -0.28
CA TYR A 74 7.03 20.44 -0.31
C TYR A 74 8.10 20.90 -1.30
N GLN A 75 9.21 20.17 -1.42
CA GLN A 75 10.27 20.46 -2.39
C GLN A 75 9.76 20.35 -3.83
N HIS A 76 8.89 19.38 -4.11
CA HIS A 76 8.36 19.12 -5.46
C HIS A 76 6.95 19.69 -5.69
N ARG A 77 6.42 20.51 -4.77
CA ARG A 77 5.03 21.00 -4.83
C ARG A 77 4.73 21.87 -6.06
N HIS A 78 5.77 22.52 -6.57
CA HIS A 78 5.71 23.43 -7.73
C HIS A 78 6.31 22.80 -8.98
N SER A 79 6.69 21.51 -8.93
CA SER A 79 7.20 20.78 -10.08
C SER A 79 6.13 20.71 -11.16
N THR A 80 6.48 21.21 -12.33
CA THR A 80 5.63 21.25 -13.51
C THR A 80 5.61 19.91 -14.22
N VAL A 81 4.67 19.73 -15.15
CA VAL A 81 4.68 18.57 -16.05
C VAL A 81 5.99 18.47 -16.82
N TYR A 82 6.62 19.61 -17.16
CA TYR A 82 7.92 19.60 -17.83
C TYR A 82 9.00 18.99 -16.93
N ASP A 83 9.04 19.35 -15.65
CA ASP A 83 10.02 18.78 -14.71
C ASP A 83 9.84 17.26 -14.59
N TRP A 84 8.59 16.78 -14.46
CA TRP A 84 8.29 15.35 -14.39
C TRP A 84 8.60 14.57 -15.67
N LYS A 85 8.62 15.23 -16.84
CA LYS A 85 9.05 14.61 -18.10
C LYS A 85 10.54 14.26 -18.12
N HIS A 86 11.33 14.86 -17.24
CA HIS A 86 12.77 14.59 -17.13
C HIS A 86 13.09 13.51 -16.10
N VAL A 87 12.07 12.92 -15.45
CA VAL A 87 12.27 11.87 -14.44
C VAL A 87 12.08 10.49 -15.06
N ALA A 88 13.08 9.62 -14.87
CA ALA A 88 12.99 8.19 -15.09
C ALA A 88 12.77 7.48 -13.74
N TRP A 89 11.74 6.65 -13.67
CA TRP A 89 11.29 5.93 -12.50
C TRP A 89 11.63 4.46 -12.65
N SER A 90 12.31 3.87 -11.65
CA SER A 90 12.53 2.43 -11.59
C SER A 90 11.91 1.80 -10.35
N ASP A 91 11.55 0.53 -10.45
CA ASP A 91 11.09 -0.28 -9.33
C ASP A 91 11.42 -1.77 -9.55
N GLU A 92 11.31 -2.57 -8.48
CA GLU A 92 11.34 -4.02 -8.57
C GLU A 92 9.96 -4.61 -8.34
N SER A 93 9.40 -5.20 -9.39
CA SER A 93 8.11 -5.88 -9.33
C SER A 93 8.26 -7.40 -9.24
N ARG A 94 7.56 -8.00 -8.27
CA ARG A 94 7.47 -9.46 -8.13
C ARG A 94 6.16 -9.98 -8.71
N PHE A 95 6.26 -10.84 -9.72
CA PHE A 95 5.12 -11.50 -10.35
C PHE A 95 5.03 -12.96 -9.90
N GLN A 96 3.91 -13.35 -9.30
CA GLN A 96 3.66 -14.73 -8.89
C GLN A 96 3.22 -15.58 -10.09
N LEU A 97 3.80 -16.78 -10.25
CA LEU A 97 3.46 -17.67 -11.36
C LEU A 97 2.18 -18.46 -11.10
N ASN A 98 1.97 -18.93 -9.87
CA ASN A 98 0.89 -19.86 -9.56
C ASN A 98 -0.36 -19.21 -8.93
N ARG A 99 -0.35 -17.90 -8.69
CA ARG A 99 -1.48 -17.17 -8.05
C ARG A 99 -1.51 -15.72 -8.49
N ALA A 100 -2.71 -15.14 -8.49
CA ALA A 100 -2.85 -13.70 -8.43
C ALA A 100 -2.49 -13.21 -7.02
N ASP A 101 -1.78 -12.09 -6.90
CA ASP A 101 -1.38 -11.45 -5.62
C ASP A 101 -2.58 -10.95 -4.78
N GLY A 102 -3.80 -11.10 -5.30
CA GLY A 102 -5.05 -10.65 -4.69
C GLY A 102 -5.88 -11.77 -4.04
N ARG A 103 -6.86 -11.36 -3.23
CA ARG A 103 -7.87 -12.28 -2.68
C ARG A 103 -8.84 -12.70 -3.78
N VAL A 104 -8.78 -13.96 -4.18
CA VAL A 104 -9.80 -14.55 -5.07
C VAL A 104 -11.12 -14.65 -4.31
N ARG A 105 -12.19 -14.10 -4.91
CA ARG A 105 -13.55 -14.24 -4.38
C ARG A 105 -14.20 -15.43 -5.06
N VAL A 106 -14.71 -16.36 -4.27
CA VAL A 106 -15.49 -17.50 -4.76
C VAL A 106 -16.94 -17.35 -4.30
N TRP A 107 -17.87 -17.60 -5.21
CA TRP A 107 -19.29 -17.73 -4.89
C TRP A 107 -19.55 -19.15 -4.40
N ARG A 108 -19.95 -19.33 -3.14
CA ARG A 108 -20.24 -20.66 -2.59
C ARG A 108 -21.38 -20.65 -1.58
N ARG A 109 -22.04 -21.80 -1.44
CA ARG A 109 -23.02 -22.05 -0.37
C ARG A 109 -22.29 -22.29 0.96
N PRO A 110 -22.88 -21.95 2.13
CA PRO A 110 -22.19 -22.02 3.44
C PRO A 110 -21.54 -23.37 3.77
N HIS A 111 -22.19 -24.48 3.42
CA HIS A 111 -21.71 -25.84 3.71
C HIS A 111 -20.72 -26.39 2.68
N LYS A 112 -20.43 -25.66 1.60
CA LYS A 112 -19.50 -26.08 0.54
C LYS A 112 -18.10 -25.49 0.71
N PHE A 113 -17.75 -25.02 1.91
CA PHE A 113 -16.45 -24.41 2.13
C PHE A 113 -15.28 -25.41 2.01
N MET A 114 -15.54 -26.70 2.21
CA MET A 114 -14.56 -27.78 2.02
C MET A 114 -14.53 -28.35 0.60
N ASP A 115 -15.37 -27.85 -0.32
CA ASP A 115 -15.33 -28.28 -1.71
C ASP A 115 -14.00 -27.83 -2.34
N PRO A 116 -13.23 -28.70 -3.03
CA PRO A 116 -11.95 -28.34 -3.63
C PRO A 116 -12.05 -27.14 -4.58
N THR A 117 -13.18 -26.96 -5.26
CA THR A 117 -13.43 -25.80 -6.14
C THR A 117 -13.59 -24.48 -5.37
N CYS A 118 -13.88 -24.57 -4.08
CA CYS A 118 -14.06 -23.46 -3.15
C CYS A 118 -12.84 -23.25 -2.23
N GLN A 119 -11.80 -24.05 -2.40
CA GLN A 119 -10.56 -24.01 -1.65
C GLN A 119 -9.43 -23.50 -2.54
N GLN A 120 -8.61 -22.61 -2.00
CA GLN A 120 -7.34 -22.25 -2.62
C GLN A 120 -6.26 -22.94 -1.78
N GLY A 121 -5.71 -24.05 -2.29
CA GLY A 121 -4.66 -24.79 -1.58
C GLY A 121 -3.45 -23.89 -1.32
N ASN A 122 -2.71 -24.10 -0.24
CA ASN A 122 -1.41 -23.45 0.01
C ASN A 122 -0.30 -24.37 -0.48
N VAL A 123 0.56 -23.91 -1.40
CA VAL A 123 1.71 -24.71 -1.83
C VAL A 123 2.78 -24.61 -0.74
N GLN A 124 3.20 -25.73 -0.18
CA GLN A 124 4.19 -25.78 0.92
C GLN A 124 5.58 -25.27 0.51
N ALA A 125 5.89 -25.22 -0.79
CA ALA A 125 7.12 -24.65 -1.32
C ALA A 125 6.91 -24.03 -2.71
N GLY A 126 7.35 -22.79 -2.91
CA GLY A 126 7.71 -22.29 -4.24
C GLY A 126 6.57 -22.26 -5.26
N GLY A 127 5.55 -21.43 -5.03
CA GLY A 127 4.58 -21.05 -6.08
C GLY A 127 5.19 -20.35 -7.30
N GLY A 128 6.53 -20.27 -7.39
CA GLY A 128 7.29 -19.59 -8.42
C GLY A 128 7.04 -18.08 -8.42
N SER A 129 8.09 -17.29 -8.51
CA SER A 129 7.91 -15.87 -8.80
C SER A 129 9.07 -15.37 -9.62
N VAL A 130 8.74 -14.53 -10.59
CA VAL A 130 9.75 -13.80 -11.36
C VAL A 130 9.83 -12.41 -10.74
N MET A 131 11.03 -12.00 -10.38
CA MET A 131 11.30 -10.64 -9.97
C MET A 131 11.86 -9.91 -11.17
N ILE A 132 11.36 -8.71 -11.43
CA ILE A 132 11.72 -7.90 -12.58
C ILE A 132 12.13 -6.54 -12.05
N TRP A 133 13.28 -6.06 -12.50
CA TRP A 133 13.64 -4.65 -12.41
C TRP A 133 13.26 -3.98 -13.72
N ASP A 134 12.58 -2.85 -13.67
CA ASP A 134 12.25 -2.05 -14.83
C ASP A 134 12.43 -0.56 -14.56
N VAL A 135 12.63 0.20 -15.65
CA VAL A 135 12.67 1.66 -15.61
C VAL A 135 11.76 2.22 -16.71
N CYS A 136 11.07 3.31 -16.42
CA CYS A 136 10.23 4.00 -17.39
C CYS A 136 10.35 5.52 -17.21
N SER A 137 10.12 6.25 -18.30
CA SER A 137 10.03 7.71 -18.28
C SER A 137 8.68 8.13 -18.85
N TRP A 138 8.43 9.45 -18.88
CA TRP A 138 7.29 9.98 -19.60
C TRP A 138 7.29 9.59 -21.09
N ARG A 139 8.46 9.50 -21.71
CA ARG A 139 8.59 9.31 -23.17
C ARG A 139 8.49 7.85 -23.56
N ASP A 140 9.30 7.01 -22.91
CA ASP A 140 9.46 5.60 -23.28
C ASP A 140 9.65 4.70 -22.05
N MET A 141 9.34 3.42 -22.26
CA MET A 141 9.70 2.33 -21.36
C MET A 141 11.15 1.92 -21.63
N GLY A 142 11.89 1.73 -20.56
CA GLY A 142 13.27 1.26 -20.60
C GLY A 142 13.37 -0.27 -20.50
N PRO A 143 14.58 -0.78 -20.26
CA PRO A 143 14.82 -2.20 -20.19
C PRO A 143 14.08 -2.85 -19.01
N MET A 144 13.54 -4.04 -19.27
CA MET A 144 12.92 -4.90 -18.29
C MET A 144 13.81 -6.11 -18.05
N ILE A 145 14.36 -6.23 -16.84
CA ILE A 145 15.43 -7.15 -16.51
C ILE A 145 14.93 -8.16 -15.49
N GLN A 146 14.96 -9.43 -15.87
CA GLN A 146 14.67 -10.50 -14.95
C GLN A 146 15.78 -10.64 -13.90
N LEU A 147 15.39 -10.55 -12.62
CA LEU A 147 16.23 -10.81 -11.47
C LEU A 147 16.07 -12.29 -11.07
N GLU A 148 17.16 -13.04 -11.16
CA GLU A 148 17.17 -14.47 -10.80
C GLU A 148 17.15 -14.70 -9.27
N SER A 149 17.50 -13.67 -8.49
CA SER A 149 17.48 -13.71 -7.02
C SER A 149 17.32 -12.29 -6.47
N THR A 150 17.18 -12.18 -5.13
CA THR A 150 17.14 -10.89 -4.43
C THR A 150 18.29 -10.00 -4.86
N LEU A 151 17.97 -8.76 -5.26
CA LEU A 151 18.96 -7.82 -5.75
C LEU A 151 20.01 -7.51 -4.67
N LYS A 152 21.27 -7.74 -5.02
CA LYS A 152 22.45 -7.38 -4.21
C LYS A 152 23.11 -6.16 -4.84
N GLY A 153 23.92 -5.43 -4.07
CA GLY A 153 24.51 -4.16 -4.50
C GLY A 153 25.42 -4.28 -5.73
N ASP A 154 26.12 -5.41 -5.91
CA ASP A 154 26.94 -5.71 -7.08
C ASP A 154 26.10 -5.83 -8.37
N ARG A 155 25.02 -6.62 -8.32
CA ARG A 155 24.10 -6.80 -9.45
C ARG A 155 23.33 -5.51 -9.74
N HIS A 156 22.99 -4.72 -8.72
CA HIS A 156 22.39 -3.41 -8.92
C HIS A 156 23.34 -2.48 -9.69
N GLY A 157 24.61 -2.40 -9.30
CA GLY A 157 25.62 -1.62 -10.00
C GLY A 157 25.75 -1.99 -11.48
N SER A 158 25.78 -3.29 -11.80
CA SER A 158 25.77 -3.77 -13.19
C SER A 158 24.52 -3.32 -13.95
N ILE A 159 23.33 -3.42 -13.35
CA ILE A 159 22.08 -2.96 -13.98
C ILE A 159 22.12 -1.46 -14.27
N MET A 160 22.61 -0.66 -13.32
CA MET A 160 22.74 0.79 -13.51
C MET A 160 23.68 1.11 -14.68
N PHE A 161 24.84 0.47 -14.74
CA PHE A 161 25.85 0.74 -15.76
C PHE A 161 25.46 0.19 -17.14
N ASP A 162 25.04 -1.08 -17.21
CA ASP A 162 24.81 -1.79 -18.46
C ASP A 162 23.48 -1.40 -19.13
N HIS A 163 22.49 -0.96 -18.33
CA HIS A 163 21.12 -0.79 -18.81
C HIS A 163 20.53 0.59 -18.55
N LEU A 164 20.66 1.13 -17.33
CA LEU A 164 20.10 2.45 -17.03
C LEU A 164 20.87 3.58 -17.71
N HIS A 165 22.20 3.59 -17.61
CA HIS A 165 23.01 4.69 -18.17
C HIS A 165 22.81 4.85 -19.68
N PRO A 166 22.85 3.78 -20.51
CA PRO A 166 22.55 3.92 -21.94
C PRO A 166 21.13 4.46 -22.20
N PHE A 167 20.15 4.00 -21.45
CA PHE A 167 18.76 4.46 -21.56
C PHE A 167 18.63 5.96 -21.21
N MET A 168 19.26 6.41 -20.14
CA MET A 168 19.28 7.81 -19.72
C MET A 168 19.99 8.70 -20.73
N THR A 169 21.12 8.27 -21.31
CA THR A 169 21.84 9.02 -22.35
C THR A 169 20.97 9.23 -23.59
N ILE A 170 20.17 8.24 -23.98
CA ILE A 170 19.27 8.33 -25.14
C ILE A 170 18.10 9.27 -24.84
N LEU A 171 17.46 9.11 -23.68
CA LEU A 171 16.28 9.90 -23.30
C LEU A 171 16.58 11.35 -22.97
N HIS A 172 17.72 11.59 -22.35
CA HIS A 172 18.13 12.88 -21.79
C HIS A 172 19.53 13.25 -22.31
N SER A 173 19.65 13.33 -23.64
CA SER A 173 20.89 13.74 -24.31
C SER A 173 21.34 15.17 -23.95
N ASP A 174 20.45 15.97 -23.38
CA ASP A 174 20.71 17.30 -22.82
C ASP A 174 21.35 17.25 -21.42
N GLY A 175 21.46 16.07 -20.80
CA GLY A 175 22.00 15.88 -19.47
C GLY A 175 21.08 16.33 -18.34
N LEU A 176 19.81 16.64 -18.63
CA LEU A 176 18.83 17.10 -17.62
C LEU A 176 18.05 15.96 -16.98
N GLY A 177 18.35 14.72 -17.33
CA GLY A 177 17.67 13.52 -16.82
C GLY A 177 17.87 13.33 -15.32
N VAL A 178 16.78 13.08 -14.62
CA VAL A 178 16.79 12.72 -13.20
C VAL A 178 16.37 11.26 -13.07
N PHE A 179 17.18 10.47 -12.39
CA PHE A 179 16.83 9.10 -12.07
C PHE A 179 16.23 9.02 -10.66
N GLN A 180 15.11 8.29 -10.54
CA GLN A 180 14.45 8.01 -9.28
C GLN A 180 14.36 6.50 -9.04
N GLN A 181 14.81 6.09 -7.85
CA GLN A 181 14.66 4.75 -7.30
C GLN A 181 14.30 4.84 -5.81
N ASP A 182 13.89 3.72 -5.21
CA ASP A 182 13.61 3.67 -3.79
C ASP A 182 14.91 3.66 -2.94
N ASN A 183 14.76 3.70 -1.61
CA ASN A 183 15.90 3.70 -0.67
C ASN A 183 16.17 2.31 -0.09
N ALA A 184 15.91 1.22 -0.81
CA ALA A 184 16.22 -0.11 -0.32
C ALA A 184 17.73 -0.29 -0.10
N THR A 185 18.08 -1.15 0.86
CA THR A 185 19.47 -1.35 1.33
C THR A 185 20.49 -1.58 0.20
N PRO A 186 20.21 -2.36 -0.87
CA PRO A 186 21.15 -2.55 -1.97
C PRO A 186 21.53 -1.25 -2.71
N TYR A 187 20.65 -0.24 -2.72
CA TYR A 187 20.82 1.03 -3.46
C TYR A 187 21.59 2.07 -2.66
N THR A 188 21.62 1.90 -1.34
CA THR A 188 22.36 2.77 -0.42
C THR A 188 23.82 2.34 -0.21
N PHE A 189 24.27 1.27 -0.89
CA PHE A 189 25.67 0.86 -0.83
C PHE A 189 26.53 1.80 -1.68
N ARG A 190 27.61 2.31 -1.10
CA ARG A 190 28.52 3.40 -1.53
C ARG A 190 29.06 3.40 -2.97
N ILE A 191 28.71 2.42 -3.81
CA ILE A 191 29.25 2.24 -5.16
C ILE A 191 28.36 2.92 -6.23
N ALA A 192 27.10 3.26 -5.92
CA ALA A 192 26.16 3.85 -6.90
C ALA A 192 26.17 5.40 -6.96
N THR A 193 27.28 6.06 -6.59
CA THR A 193 27.41 7.54 -6.55
C THR A 193 28.63 8.08 -7.31
N GLU A 194 29.11 7.36 -8.33
CA GLU A 194 30.09 7.89 -9.30
C GLU A 194 29.48 8.04 -10.68
#